data_AF-A0A0J6GG90-F1
#
_entry.id   AF-A0A0J6GG90-F1
#
_cell.length_a   1.000
_cell.length_b   1.000
_cell.length_c   1.000
_cell.angle_alpha   90.00
_cell.angle_beta   90.00
_cell.angle_gamma   90.00
#
_symmetry.space_group_name_H-M   'P 1'
#
loop_
_entity.id
_entity.type
_entity.pdbx_description
1 polymer ?
#
loop_
_entity_poly.entity_id
_entity_poly.type
_entity_poly.pdbx_seq_one_letter_code
_entity_poly.pdbx_strand_id
1 'polypeptide(L)'
;MLSTKDAAKIFSSKGINAVAHGDFDFILEVATKYIDNLSDIFSIEDVFQECYRQLKKDYKFEYYIKNIIAEKILLGRYSLNTATLLNEFRVGENKADCVILNGLSTCYEIKSEYDSLGRLEDQLCSYLKIFDKVNVVTTEGHIKKVEKISPESVGVMRLGKNDVLTQIRPAALSTEPVDVDVLMASLRRNEYLSLVKELCGEVPVSANTGIYEECKSLLRTVDSSKLRTAFCRTVKSTRRIDKGYVGGLPKSLLVAGIEYRVPSSSKIQLLQNMKIHFRKEALCTTQFSRLNGTS
;
A
#
# COMPACT_ATOMS: atom_id res chain seq x y z
N MET A 1 -27.14 10.40 7.39
CA MET A 1 -26.37 9.37 8.11
C MET A 1 -25.15 9.03 7.27
N LEU A 2 -23.95 9.05 7.85
CA LEU A 2 -22.68 8.84 7.12
C LEU A 2 -22.67 7.46 6.42
N SER A 3 -22.27 7.38 5.15
CA SER A 3 -22.17 6.09 4.44
C SER A 3 -20.93 5.30 4.88
N THR A 4 -20.89 3.97 4.67
CA THR A 4 -19.70 3.15 4.97
C THR A 4 -18.50 3.60 4.13
N LYS A 5 -18.73 4.02 2.87
CA LYS A 5 -17.71 4.59 2.00
C LYS A 5 -17.18 5.93 2.52
N ASP A 6 -18.04 6.79 3.06
CA ASP A 6 -17.60 8.06 3.64
C ASP A 6 -16.82 7.82 4.93
N ALA A 7 -17.28 6.89 5.79
CA ALA A 7 -16.55 6.52 7.00
C ALA A 7 -15.13 6.00 6.70
N ALA A 8 -14.93 5.32 5.56
CA ALA A 8 -13.61 4.86 5.13
C ALA A 8 -12.57 5.99 4.96
N LYS A 9 -12.99 7.26 4.85
CA LYS A 9 -12.07 8.41 4.73
C LYS A 9 -11.18 8.58 5.97
N ILE A 10 -11.49 7.98 7.12
CA ILE A 10 -10.58 7.97 8.28
C ILE A 10 -9.25 7.28 7.95
N PHE A 11 -9.26 6.31 7.02
CA PHE A 11 -8.07 5.59 6.55
C PHE A 11 -7.27 6.35 5.50
N SER A 12 -7.75 7.52 5.03
CA SER A 12 -7.02 8.35 4.07
C SER A 12 -5.88 9.12 4.74
N SER A 13 -4.90 9.59 3.95
CA SER A 13 -3.84 10.46 4.45
C SER A 13 -4.39 11.66 5.25
N LYS A 14 -5.50 12.27 4.81
CA LYS A 14 -6.15 13.37 5.54
C LYS A 14 -6.70 12.92 6.89
N GLY A 15 -7.42 11.79 6.92
CA GLY A 15 -8.00 11.26 8.15
C GLY A 15 -6.94 10.85 9.18
N ILE A 16 -5.90 10.16 8.74
CA ILE A 16 -4.78 9.76 9.60
C ILE A 16 -4.03 10.98 10.14
N ASN A 17 -3.78 11.99 9.29
CA ASN A 17 -3.13 13.21 9.75
C ASN A 17 -4.02 14.01 10.70
N ALA A 18 -5.35 14.07 10.51
CA ALA A 18 -6.25 14.73 11.44
C ALA A 18 -6.10 14.15 12.85
N VAL A 19 -6.22 12.81 12.97
CA VAL A 19 -6.04 12.12 14.26
C VAL A 19 -4.64 12.33 14.81
N ALA A 20 -3.59 12.27 13.98
CA ALA A 20 -2.23 12.51 14.43
C ALA A 20 -2.04 13.91 15.04
N HIS A 21 -2.71 14.94 14.50
CA HIS A 21 -2.62 16.32 14.99
C HIS A 21 -3.66 16.67 16.07
N GLY A 22 -4.43 15.70 16.55
CA GLY A 22 -5.43 15.90 17.61
C GLY A 22 -6.79 16.41 17.13
N ASP A 23 -7.03 16.42 15.82
CA ASP A 23 -8.37 16.67 15.26
C ASP A 23 -9.15 15.35 15.24
N PHE A 24 -10.16 15.27 16.11
CA PHE A 24 -10.98 14.07 16.30
C PHE A 24 -12.40 14.21 15.74
N ASP A 25 -12.75 15.35 15.14
CA ASP A 25 -14.15 15.63 14.77
C ASP A 25 -14.70 14.57 13.83
N PHE A 26 -13.97 14.27 12.76
CA PHE A 26 -14.41 13.29 11.77
C PHE A 26 -14.40 11.85 12.31
N ILE A 27 -13.42 11.48 13.16
CA ILE A 27 -13.41 10.12 13.72
C ILE A 27 -14.52 9.93 14.74
N LEU A 28 -14.90 10.96 15.50
CA LEU A 28 -16.05 10.90 16.42
C LEU A 28 -17.40 10.90 15.68
N GLU A 29 -17.48 11.53 14.50
CA GLU A 29 -18.63 11.34 13.61
C GLU A 29 -18.76 9.87 13.16
N VAL A 30 -17.65 9.25 12.78
CA VAL A 30 -17.60 7.81 12.47
C VAL A 30 -17.93 6.94 13.68
N ALA A 31 -17.46 7.30 14.87
CA ALA A 31 -17.81 6.60 16.11
C ALA A 31 -19.32 6.61 16.33
N THR A 32 -19.97 7.75 16.07
CA THR A 32 -21.43 7.86 16.21
C THR A 32 -22.18 6.97 15.22
N LYS A 33 -21.69 6.84 13.98
CA LYS A 33 -22.27 5.90 13.00
C LYS A 33 -22.26 4.46 13.51
N TYR A 34 -21.23 4.05 14.26
CA TYR A 34 -21.04 2.68 14.72
C TYR A 34 -21.24 2.53 16.24
N ILE A 35 -21.95 3.46 16.86
CA ILE A 35 -22.05 3.58 18.33
C ILE A 35 -22.57 2.31 19.01
N ASP A 36 -23.49 1.59 18.35
CA ASP A 36 -24.07 0.35 18.87
C ASP A 36 -23.07 -0.81 18.90
N ASN A 37 -22.00 -0.73 18.11
CA ASN A 37 -20.94 -1.74 18.06
C ASN A 37 -19.74 -1.39 18.96
N LEU A 38 -19.69 -0.17 19.52
CA LEU A 38 -18.64 0.28 20.42
C LEU A 38 -19.02 -0.01 21.88
N SER A 39 -18.05 -0.10 22.78
CA SER A 39 -18.26 -0.14 24.24
C SER A 39 -18.62 1.24 24.79
N ASP A 40 -19.18 1.30 26.01
CA ASP A 40 -19.57 2.57 26.64
C ASP A 40 -18.41 3.54 26.80
N ILE A 41 -17.22 2.99 27.07
CA ILE A 41 -15.93 3.66 26.97
C ILE A 41 -15.20 3.02 25.80
N PHE A 42 -14.83 3.80 24.79
CA PHE A 42 -14.13 3.33 23.59
C PHE A 42 -12.95 4.25 23.28
N SER A 43 -11.93 3.72 22.63
CA SER A 43 -10.76 4.45 22.16
C SER A 43 -10.86 4.83 20.68
N ILE A 44 -10.01 5.75 20.23
CA ILE A 44 -9.83 6.05 18.79
C ILE A 44 -9.48 4.79 18.01
N GLU A 45 -8.64 3.92 18.59
CA GLU A 45 -8.29 2.63 17.99
C GLU A 45 -9.54 1.75 17.76
N ASP A 46 -10.46 1.69 18.74
CA ASP A 46 -11.69 0.90 18.62
C ASP A 46 -12.54 1.39 17.45
N VAL A 47 -12.59 2.70 17.20
CA VAL A 47 -13.32 3.28 16.06
C VAL A 47 -12.69 2.84 14.74
N PHE A 48 -11.36 2.86 14.62
CA PHE A 48 -10.66 2.35 13.43
C PHE A 48 -10.91 0.86 13.22
N GLN A 49 -10.81 0.05 14.28
CA GLN A 49 -11.03 -1.39 14.19
C GLN A 49 -12.47 -1.71 13.77
N GLU A 50 -13.44 -1.02 14.37
CA GLU A 50 -14.85 -1.19 14.08
C GLU A 50 -15.19 -0.75 12.65
N CYS A 51 -14.72 0.43 12.22
CA CYS A 51 -14.92 0.86 10.84
C CYS A 51 -14.29 -0.13 9.84
N TYR A 52 -13.10 -0.65 10.12
CA TYR A 52 -12.45 -1.66 9.27
C TYR A 52 -13.24 -2.96 9.21
N ARG A 53 -13.81 -3.40 10.34
CA ARG A 53 -14.68 -4.58 10.42
C ARG A 53 -15.95 -4.42 9.59
N GLN A 54 -16.52 -3.22 9.52
CA GLN A 54 -17.70 -2.94 8.69
C GLN A 54 -17.34 -2.89 7.20
N LEU A 55 -16.21 -2.28 6.84
CA LEU A 55 -15.70 -2.27 5.46
C LEU A 55 -15.50 -3.69 4.91
N LYS A 56 -15.01 -4.62 5.73
CA LYS A 56 -14.89 -6.05 5.36
C LYS A 56 -16.19 -6.67 4.84
N LYS A 57 -17.33 -6.28 5.42
CA LYS A 57 -18.64 -6.85 5.10
C LYS A 57 -19.24 -6.20 3.86
N ASP A 58 -19.16 -4.88 3.79
CA ASP A 58 -20.01 -4.09 2.89
C ASP A 58 -19.24 -3.51 1.69
N TYR A 59 -17.91 -3.39 1.77
CA TYR A 59 -17.13 -2.62 0.79
C TYR A 59 -15.64 -3.01 0.77
N LYS A 60 -15.27 -3.97 -0.08
CA LYS A 60 -13.86 -4.42 -0.23
C LYS A 60 -13.12 -3.58 -1.28
N PHE A 61 -12.92 -2.31 -0.97
CA PHE A 61 -12.16 -1.40 -1.83
C PHE A 61 -10.65 -1.58 -1.70
N GLU A 62 -9.90 -0.89 -2.55
CA GLU A 62 -8.45 -1.00 -2.70
C GLU A 62 -7.67 -1.00 -1.38
N TYR A 63 -7.92 -0.03 -0.47
CA TYR A 63 -7.23 0.03 0.83
C TYR A 63 -7.40 -1.27 1.63
N TYR A 64 -8.61 -1.82 1.63
CA TYR A 64 -8.91 -3.06 2.34
C TYR A 64 -8.05 -4.20 1.80
N ILE A 65 -7.98 -4.35 0.48
CA ILE A 65 -7.20 -5.38 -0.20
C ILE A 65 -5.69 -5.17 0.03
N LYS A 66 -5.19 -3.93 -0.08
CA LYS A 66 -3.81 -3.57 0.26
C LYS A 66 -3.49 -4.02 1.69
N ASN A 67 -4.41 -3.78 2.62
CA ASN A 67 -4.19 -4.11 4.03
C ASN A 67 -4.17 -5.64 4.27
N ILE A 68 -4.98 -6.41 3.55
CA ILE A 68 -4.88 -7.87 3.55
C ILE A 68 -3.53 -8.35 2.98
N ILE A 69 -3.01 -7.72 1.91
CA ILE A 69 -1.67 -8.04 1.38
C ILE A 69 -0.59 -7.75 2.42
N ALA A 70 -0.65 -6.61 3.09
CA ALA A 70 0.28 -6.25 4.16
C ALA A 70 0.20 -7.25 5.33
N GLU A 71 -0.99 -7.59 5.81
CA GLU A 71 -1.16 -8.52 6.93
C GLU A 71 -0.75 -9.96 6.55
N LYS A 72 -1.30 -10.51 5.47
CA LYS A 72 -1.19 -11.93 5.14
C LYS A 72 0.09 -12.29 4.40
N ILE A 73 0.62 -11.36 3.58
CA ILE A 73 1.81 -11.62 2.77
C ILE A 73 3.03 -10.99 3.43
N LEU A 74 3.05 -9.67 3.65
CA LEU A 74 4.23 -9.01 4.22
C LEU A 74 4.53 -9.51 5.63
N LEU A 75 3.56 -9.43 6.55
CA LEU A 75 3.76 -9.83 7.95
C LEU A 75 3.52 -11.33 8.21
N GLY A 76 2.62 -11.94 7.44
CA GLY A 76 2.27 -13.35 7.60
C GLY A 76 3.30 -14.34 7.03
N ARG A 77 4.08 -13.94 6.01
CA ARG A 77 5.10 -14.80 5.39
C ARG A 77 6.53 -14.33 5.61
N TYR A 78 6.71 -13.04 5.90
CA TYR A 78 8.03 -12.43 6.06
C TYR A 78 8.10 -11.62 7.34
N SER A 79 9.32 -11.19 7.68
CA SER A 79 9.53 -10.21 8.73
C SER A 79 9.79 -8.85 8.12
N LEU A 80 9.50 -7.78 8.86
CA LEU A 80 9.89 -6.43 8.45
C LEU A 80 11.43 -6.26 8.39
N ASN A 81 12.22 -7.21 8.90
CA ASN A 81 13.68 -7.25 8.70
C ASN A 81 14.07 -7.73 7.31
N THR A 82 13.31 -8.66 6.77
CA THR A 82 13.63 -9.35 5.51
C THR A 82 12.81 -8.83 4.33
N ALA A 83 11.73 -8.09 4.55
CA ALA A 83 10.87 -7.55 3.51
C ALA A 83 10.48 -6.08 3.74
N THR A 84 10.20 -5.36 2.65
CA THR A 84 9.50 -4.07 2.67
C THR A 84 8.31 -4.13 1.69
N LEU A 85 7.29 -3.32 1.95
CA LEU A 85 6.14 -3.10 1.07
C LEU A 85 6.16 -1.65 0.61
N LEU A 86 5.98 -1.44 -0.68
CA LEU A 86 5.86 -0.13 -1.32
C LEU A 86 4.47 -0.03 -1.92
N ASN A 87 3.78 1.08 -1.67
CA ASN A 87 2.53 1.39 -2.33
C ASN A 87 2.74 2.41 -3.43
N GLU A 88 1.89 2.39 -4.44
CA GLU A 88 1.89 3.36 -5.55
C GLU A 88 3.26 3.48 -6.24
N PHE A 89 3.92 2.34 -6.47
CA PHE A 89 5.24 2.32 -7.08
C PHE A 89 5.13 2.61 -8.57
N ARG A 90 5.64 3.77 -9.01
CA ARG A 90 5.62 4.19 -10.42
C ARG A 90 6.45 3.25 -11.29
N VAL A 91 5.89 2.84 -12.43
CA VAL A 91 6.52 2.03 -13.49
C VAL A 91 6.11 2.62 -14.83
N GLY A 92 6.98 3.46 -15.41
CA GLY A 92 6.60 4.30 -16.56
C GLY A 92 5.41 5.20 -16.22
N GLU A 93 4.35 5.11 -17.03
CA GLU A 93 3.09 5.85 -16.83
C GLU A 93 2.12 5.17 -15.86
N ASN A 94 2.41 3.93 -15.45
CA ASN A 94 1.59 3.15 -14.54
C ASN A 94 2.11 3.23 -13.09
N LYS A 95 1.27 2.81 -12.14
CA LYS A 95 1.61 2.72 -10.73
C LYS A 95 1.15 1.38 -10.19
N ALA A 96 2.09 0.56 -9.75
CA ALA A 96 1.81 -0.69 -9.07
C ALA A 96 1.25 -0.41 -7.68
N ASP A 97 0.09 -1.00 -7.37
CA ASP A 97 -0.62 -0.78 -6.10
C ASP A 97 0.21 -1.21 -4.89
N CYS A 98 0.82 -2.39 -4.97
CA CYS A 98 1.65 -2.97 -3.92
C CYS A 98 2.86 -3.69 -4.51
N VAL A 99 4.06 -3.38 -4.02
CA VAL A 99 5.30 -4.08 -4.37
C VAL A 99 5.97 -4.57 -3.09
N ILE A 100 6.18 -5.87 -2.98
CA ILE A 100 6.96 -6.48 -1.89
C ILE A 100 8.37 -6.75 -2.37
N LEU A 101 9.36 -6.25 -1.64
CA LEU A 101 10.78 -6.49 -1.86
C LEU A 101 11.34 -7.32 -0.71
N ASN A 102 11.64 -8.59 -0.96
CA ASN A 102 12.12 -9.54 0.06
C ASN A 102 13.36 -10.33 -0.37
N GLY A 103 14.09 -9.82 -1.37
CA GLY A 103 15.11 -10.56 -2.12
C GLY A 103 14.65 -10.84 -3.55
N LEU A 104 13.33 -10.91 -3.76
CA LEU A 104 12.68 -10.76 -5.05
C LEU A 104 11.78 -9.53 -5.02
N SER A 105 11.55 -8.95 -6.19
CA SER A 105 10.60 -7.88 -6.41
C SER A 105 9.28 -8.44 -6.93
N THR A 106 8.26 -8.46 -6.07
CA THR A 106 6.93 -8.99 -6.41
C THR A 106 5.90 -7.88 -6.43
N CYS A 107 5.32 -7.65 -7.60
CA CYS A 107 4.21 -6.72 -7.82
C CYS A 107 2.86 -7.41 -7.59
N TYR A 108 1.94 -6.67 -6.97
CA TYR A 108 0.55 -7.03 -6.77
C TYR A 108 -0.31 -5.86 -7.27
N GLU A 109 -0.93 -6.04 -8.43
CA GLU A 109 -1.97 -5.15 -8.95
C GLU A 109 -3.32 -5.58 -8.36
N ILE A 110 -4.10 -4.63 -7.88
CA ILE A 110 -5.36 -4.87 -7.20
C ILE A 110 -6.51 -4.50 -8.13
N LYS A 111 -7.49 -5.39 -8.25
CA LYS A 111 -8.77 -5.11 -8.91
C LYS A 111 -9.91 -5.49 -7.98
N SER A 112 -10.46 -4.50 -7.28
CA SER A 112 -11.66 -4.66 -6.47
C SER A 112 -12.87 -5.02 -7.33
N GLU A 113 -13.99 -5.35 -6.68
CA GLU A 113 -15.25 -5.65 -7.37
C GLU A 113 -15.83 -4.44 -8.14
N TYR A 114 -15.38 -3.22 -7.83
CA TYR A 114 -15.85 -1.99 -8.46
C TYR A 114 -14.92 -1.47 -9.55
N ASP A 115 -13.74 -2.06 -9.72
CA ASP A 115 -12.75 -1.58 -10.67
C ASP A 115 -13.05 -2.02 -12.10
N SER A 116 -12.77 -1.13 -13.05
CA SER A 116 -12.68 -1.51 -14.46
C SER A 116 -11.39 -2.27 -14.71
N LEU A 117 -11.46 -3.27 -15.59
CA LEU A 117 -10.29 -4.02 -16.07
C LEU A 117 -9.66 -3.40 -17.33
N GLY A 118 -10.19 -2.28 -17.83
CA GLY A 118 -9.79 -1.70 -19.12
C GLY A 118 -8.32 -1.26 -19.22
N ARG A 119 -7.66 -1.02 -18.07
CA ARG A 119 -6.22 -0.66 -18.01
C ARG A 119 -5.32 -1.82 -17.62
N LEU A 120 -5.89 -2.98 -17.28
CA LEU A 120 -5.15 -4.08 -16.68
C LEU A 120 -4.03 -4.59 -17.60
N GLU A 121 -4.30 -4.74 -18.89
CA GLU A 121 -3.30 -5.23 -19.85
C GLU A 121 -2.07 -4.31 -19.93
N ASP A 122 -2.28 -3.00 -20.09
CA ASP A 122 -1.21 -1.99 -20.14
C ASP A 122 -0.38 -1.95 -18.83
N GLN A 123 -1.07 -2.05 -17.70
CA GLN A 123 -0.44 -2.14 -16.38
C GLN A 123 0.46 -3.38 -16.28
N LEU A 124 -0.06 -4.57 -16.64
CA LEU A 124 0.70 -5.82 -16.60
C LEU A 124 1.90 -5.78 -17.54
N CYS A 125 1.71 -5.28 -18.77
CA CYS A 125 2.79 -5.08 -19.73
C CYS A 125 3.89 -4.18 -19.18
N SER A 126 3.55 -3.13 -18.41
CA SER A 126 4.53 -2.26 -17.77
C SER A 126 5.28 -2.97 -16.64
N TYR A 127 4.58 -3.70 -15.78
CA TYR A 127 5.16 -4.32 -14.59
C TYR A 127 6.08 -5.49 -14.91
N LEU A 128 5.75 -6.28 -15.94
CA LEU A 128 6.56 -7.43 -16.38
C LEU A 128 7.95 -7.03 -16.87
N LYS A 129 8.13 -5.77 -17.27
CA LYS A 129 9.42 -5.24 -17.72
C LYS A 129 10.47 -5.09 -16.63
N ILE A 130 10.09 -5.02 -15.36
CA ILE A 130 11.04 -4.73 -14.27
C ILE A 130 10.98 -5.72 -13.10
N PHE A 131 9.79 -6.22 -12.75
CA PHE A 131 9.63 -7.03 -11.55
C PHE A 131 9.97 -8.50 -11.79
N ASP A 132 10.42 -9.19 -10.74
CA ASP A 132 10.68 -10.62 -10.77
C ASP A 132 9.38 -11.42 -10.90
N LYS A 133 8.31 -10.95 -10.25
CA LYS A 133 6.98 -11.58 -10.27
C LYS A 133 5.89 -10.53 -10.33
N VAL A 134 4.84 -10.79 -11.08
CA VAL A 134 3.65 -9.94 -11.16
C VAL A 134 2.42 -10.78 -10.85
N ASN A 135 1.57 -10.26 -9.96
CA ASN A 135 0.31 -10.88 -9.57
C ASN A 135 -0.83 -9.87 -9.74
N VAL A 136 -2.02 -10.38 -10.05
CA VAL A 136 -3.28 -9.66 -9.90
C VAL A 136 -4.02 -10.23 -8.69
N VAL A 137 -4.41 -9.36 -7.76
CA VAL A 137 -5.25 -9.69 -6.61
C VAL A 137 -6.65 -9.15 -6.88
N THR A 138 -7.65 -10.02 -6.92
CA THR A 138 -9.01 -9.63 -7.28
C THR A 138 -10.09 -10.41 -6.54
N THR A 139 -11.35 -10.03 -6.71
CA THR A 139 -12.52 -10.70 -6.14
C THR A 139 -13.11 -11.72 -7.12
N GLU A 140 -13.98 -12.61 -6.62
CA GLU A 140 -14.59 -13.71 -7.41
C GLU A 140 -15.16 -13.25 -8.76
N GLY A 141 -15.86 -12.12 -8.80
CA GLY A 141 -16.52 -11.61 -10.01
C GLY A 141 -15.57 -11.25 -11.16
N HIS A 142 -14.29 -11.02 -10.87
CA HIS A 142 -13.29 -10.62 -11.85
C HIS A 142 -12.33 -11.73 -12.27
N ILE A 143 -12.29 -12.88 -11.56
CA ILE A 143 -11.31 -13.96 -11.81
C ILE A 143 -11.25 -14.38 -13.27
N LYS A 144 -12.38 -14.82 -13.85
CA LYS A 144 -12.41 -15.31 -15.24
C LYS A 144 -11.94 -14.28 -16.27
N LYS A 145 -12.26 -13.00 -16.04
CA LYS A 145 -11.84 -11.90 -16.94
C LYS A 145 -10.36 -11.60 -16.78
N VAL A 146 -9.87 -11.58 -15.54
CA VAL A 146 -8.45 -11.39 -15.23
C VAL A 146 -7.62 -12.53 -15.82
N GLU A 147 -8.02 -13.79 -15.68
CA GLU A 147 -7.30 -14.93 -16.28
C GLU A 147 -7.20 -14.83 -17.81
N LYS A 148 -8.23 -14.30 -18.47
CA LYS A 148 -8.26 -14.08 -19.92
C LYS A 148 -7.38 -12.91 -20.37
N ILE A 149 -7.31 -11.82 -19.59
CA ILE A 149 -6.53 -10.62 -19.92
C ILE A 149 -5.05 -10.82 -19.57
N SER A 150 -4.76 -11.48 -18.45
CA SER A 150 -3.41 -11.57 -17.90
C SER A 150 -2.60 -12.70 -18.55
N PRO A 151 -1.35 -12.43 -18.99
CA PRO A 151 -0.45 -13.46 -19.50
C PRO A 151 -0.27 -14.63 -18.53
N GLU A 152 0.07 -15.83 -19.03
CA GLU A 152 0.24 -17.02 -18.19
C GLU A 152 1.32 -16.87 -17.11
N SER A 153 2.34 -16.03 -17.36
CA SER A 153 3.39 -15.72 -16.39
C SER A 153 2.90 -14.89 -15.19
N VAL A 154 1.74 -14.22 -15.31
CA VAL A 154 1.14 -13.41 -14.26
C VAL A 154 0.30 -14.27 -13.33
N GLY A 155 0.58 -14.18 -12.03
CA GLY A 155 -0.19 -14.87 -11.00
C GLY A 155 -1.57 -14.24 -10.80
N VAL A 156 -2.55 -15.07 -10.44
CA VAL A 156 -3.90 -14.62 -10.12
C VAL A 156 -4.25 -15.09 -8.71
N MET A 157 -4.60 -14.13 -7.86
CA MET A 157 -4.97 -14.37 -6.47
C MET A 157 -6.40 -13.89 -6.24
N ARG A 158 -7.21 -14.73 -5.63
CA ARG A 158 -8.57 -14.39 -5.22
C ARG A 158 -8.60 -13.99 -3.76
N LEU A 159 -9.15 -12.81 -3.47
CA LEU A 159 -9.62 -12.45 -2.14
C LEU A 159 -11.02 -13.02 -1.92
N GLY A 160 -11.10 -14.11 -1.16
CA GLY A 160 -12.34 -14.81 -0.84
C GLY A 160 -13.12 -14.18 0.33
N LYS A 161 -14.06 -14.97 0.86
CA LYS A 161 -14.70 -14.68 2.16
C LYS A 161 -13.68 -14.85 3.30
N ASN A 162 -13.89 -14.16 4.41
CA ASN A 162 -13.03 -14.24 5.61
C ASN A 162 -11.54 -13.95 5.37
N ASP A 163 -11.23 -13.10 4.38
CA ASP A 163 -9.88 -12.58 4.09
C ASP A 163 -8.87 -13.66 3.67
N VAL A 164 -9.38 -14.77 3.14
CA VAL A 164 -8.56 -15.83 2.57
C VAL A 164 -8.08 -15.39 1.19
N LEU A 165 -6.77 -15.23 1.06
CA LEU A 165 -6.09 -15.08 -0.23
C LEU A 165 -5.79 -16.46 -0.82
N THR A 166 -6.58 -16.88 -1.81
CA THR A 166 -6.36 -18.13 -2.54
C THR A 166 -5.54 -17.85 -3.80
N GLN A 167 -4.47 -18.59 -4.03
CA GLN A 167 -3.76 -18.55 -5.31
C GLN A 167 -4.53 -19.41 -6.32
N ILE A 168 -5.05 -18.78 -7.38
CA ILE A 168 -5.74 -19.45 -8.48
C ILE A 168 -4.73 -19.90 -9.53
N ARG A 169 -3.80 -19.00 -9.88
CA ARG A 169 -2.66 -19.27 -10.75
C ARG A 169 -1.38 -18.71 -10.12
N PRO A 170 -0.28 -19.48 -10.02
CA PRO A 170 0.98 -18.96 -9.51
C PRO A 170 1.67 -18.03 -10.50
N ALA A 171 2.31 -16.97 -10.00
CA ALA A 171 3.18 -16.12 -10.81
C ALA A 171 4.50 -16.84 -11.12
N ALA A 172 4.91 -16.81 -12.39
CA ALA A 172 6.21 -17.28 -12.82
C ALA A 172 7.31 -16.27 -12.44
N LEU A 173 8.54 -16.75 -12.29
CA LEU A 173 9.71 -15.89 -12.20
C LEU A 173 10.02 -15.34 -13.60
N SER A 174 10.24 -14.03 -13.71
CA SER A 174 10.53 -13.39 -14.98
C SER A 174 11.90 -13.82 -15.52
N THR A 175 11.91 -14.29 -16.76
CA THR A 175 13.11 -14.56 -17.56
C THR A 175 13.35 -13.49 -18.62
N GLU A 176 12.43 -12.52 -18.76
CA GLU A 176 12.51 -11.45 -19.75
C GLU A 176 13.68 -10.50 -19.44
N PRO A 177 14.24 -9.79 -20.43
CA PRO A 177 15.17 -8.70 -20.17
C PRO A 177 14.51 -7.58 -19.33
N VAL A 178 15.30 -6.92 -18.48
CA VAL A 178 14.84 -5.70 -17.80
C VAL A 178 14.82 -4.55 -18.79
N ASP A 179 13.70 -3.86 -18.90
CA ASP A 179 13.62 -2.60 -19.64
C ASP A 179 14.28 -1.48 -18.79
N VAL A 180 15.50 -1.11 -19.16
CA VAL A 180 16.30 -0.13 -18.42
C VAL A 180 15.67 1.27 -18.45
N ASP A 181 14.97 1.63 -19.53
CA ASP A 181 14.29 2.92 -19.64
C ASP A 181 13.15 3.01 -18.62
N VAL A 182 12.32 1.97 -18.54
CA VAL A 182 11.23 1.88 -17.55
C VAL A 182 11.78 1.79 -16.13
N LEU A 183 12.84 1.00 -15.90
CA LEU A 183 13.48 0.92 -14.60
C LEU A 183 14.00 2.28 -14.13
N MET A 184 14.74 3.00 -14.97
CA MET A 184 15.31 4.31 -14.64
C MET A 184 14.23 5.34 -14.31
N ALA A 185 13.12 5.33 -15.05
CA ALA A 185 11.97 6.20 -14.78
C ALA A 185 11.25 5.89 -13.44
N SER A 186 11.48 4.71 -12.88
CA SER A 186 10.89 4.24 -11.62
C SER A 186 11.74 4.59 -10.38
N LEU A 187 13.00 4.98 -10.60
CA LEU A 187 14.01 5.16 -9.55
C LEU A 187 14.20 6.63 -9.18
N ARG A 188 14.48 6.87 -7.90
CA ARG A 188 14.97 8.17 -7.42
C ARG A 188 16.43 8.34 -7.78
N ARG A 189 16.90 9.59 -7.80
CA ARG A 189 18.30 9.92 -8.07
C ARG A 189 19.30 9.13 -7.26
N ASN A 190 19.14 9.10 -5.95
CA ASN A 190 20.02 8.33 -5.09
C ASN A 190 19.95 6.82 -5.34
N GLU A 191 18.83 6.29 -5.83
CA GLU A 191 18.65 4.86 -6.12
C GLU A 191 19.38 4.45 -7.40
N TYR A 192 19.20 5.16 -8.52
CA TYR A 192 19.93 4.81 -9.75
C TYR A 192 21.44 5.04 -9.62
N LEU A 193 21.88 6.07 -8.87
CA LEU A 193 23.31 6.27 -8.59
C LEU A 193 23.88 5.12 -7.76
N SER A 194 23.11 4.60 -6.81
CA SER A 194 23.51 3.44 -6.00
C SER A 194 23.62 2.18 -6.86
N LEU A 195 22.70 1.98 -7.81
CA LEU A 195 22.78 0.86 -8.76
C LEU A 195 24.05 0.92 -9.62
N VAL A 196 24.33 2.08 -10.22
CA VAL A 196 25.53 2.25 -11.06
C VAL A 196 26.80 2.06 -10.25
N LYS A 197 26.89 2.64 -9.05
CA LYS A 197 28.03 2.43 -8.16
C LYS A 197 28.26 0.94 -7.84
N GLU A 198 27.18 0.22 -7.55
CA GLU A 198 27.27 -1.19 -7.20
C GLU A 198 27.66 -2.07 -8.39
N LEU A 199 27.03 -1.85 -9.55
CA LEU A 199 27.12 -2.74 -10.70
C LEU A 199 28.28 -2.40 -11.63
N CYS A 200 28.66 -1.12 -11.70
CA CYS A 200 29.67 -0.58 -12.62
C CYS A 200 30.89 0.01 -11.90
N GLY A 201 30.90 0.04 -10.56
CA GLY A 201 32.02 0.46 -9.73
C GLY A 201 32.06 1.96 -9.43
N GLU A 202 31.99 2.80 -10.46
CA GLU A 202 32.08 4.26 -10.31
C GLU A 202 30.82 4.98 -10.79
N VAL A 203 30.49 6.07 -10.10
CA VAL A 203 29.39 6.96 -10.48
C VAL A 203 29.94 8.01 -11.44
N PRO A 204 29.24 8.31 -12.54
CA PRO A 204 29.63 9.39 -13.43
C PRO A 204 29.85 10.73 -12.74
N VAL A 205 30.90 11.45 -13.14
CA VAL A 205 31.28 12.79 -12.62
C VAL A 205 30.61 13.92 -13.42
N SER A 206 29.79 13.58 -14.42
CA SER A 206 29.15 14.55 -15.31
C SER A 206 28.26 15.56 -14.57
N ALA A 207 28.10 16.75 -15.18
CA ALA A 207 27.22 17.79 -14.66
C ALA A 207 25.78 17.26 -14.45
N ASN A 208 25.05 17.85 -13.51
CA ASN A 208 23.71 17.42 -13.09
C ASN A 208 22.71 17.11 -14.22
N THR A 209 22.86 17.73 -15.39
CA THR A 209 21.97 17.56 -16.55
C THR A 209 22.24 16.29 -17.36
N GLY A 210 23.44 15.70 -17.31
CA GLY A 210 23.81 14.50 -18.10
C GLY A 210 23.80 13.19 -17.32
N ILE A 211 23.82 13.27 -15.99
CA ILE A 211 24.04 12.11 -15.11
C ILE A 211 22.99 11.00 -15.29
N TYR A 212 21.73 11.36 -15.58
CA TYR A 212 20.65 10.40 -15.78
C TYR A 212 20.88 9.51 -17.01
N GLU A 213 21.20 10.12 -18.16
CA GLU A 213 21.40 9.38 -19.42
C GLU A 213 22.70 8.57 -19.41
N GLU A 214 23.75 9.06 -18.74
CA GLU A 214 24.99 8.32 -18.57
C GLU A 214 24.78 7.09 -17.66
N CYS A 215 24.10 7.25 -16.53
CA CYS A 215 23.69 6.13 -15.67
C CYS A 215 22.83 5.12 -16.44
N LYS A 216 21.87 5.60 -17.23
CA LYS A 216 21.00 4.74 -18.05
C LYS A 216 21.80 3.93 -19.06
N SER A 217 22.76 4.57 -19.74
CA SER A 217 23.64 3.93 -20.72
C SER A 217 24.53 2.87 -20.06
N LEU A 218 25.07 3.13 -18.88
CA LEU A 218 25.83 2.15 -18.11
C LEU A 218 24.97 0.95 -17.70
N LEU A 219 23.75 1.17 -17.20
CA LEU A 219 22.87 0.07 -16.78
C LEU A 219 22.38 -0.81 -17.94
N ARG A 220 22.36 -0.29 -19.18
CA ARG A 220 22.04 -1.08 -20.39
C ARG A 220 23.09 -2.15 -20.70
N THR A 221 24.31 -2.04 -20.18
CA THR A 221 25.36 -3.05 -20.38
C THR A 221 25.35 -4.14 -19.31
N VAL A 222 24.52 -4.00 -18.28
CA VAL A 222 24.44 -4.93 -17.16
C VAL A 222 23.46 -6.06 -17.47
N ASP A 223 23.86 -7.29 -17.10
CA ASP A 223 22.98 -8.45 -17.15
C ASP A 223 21.66 -8.22 -16.35
N SER A 224 20.54 -8.63 -16.94
CA SER A 224 19.21 -8.39 -16.38
C SER A 224 19.01 -9.04 -15.01
N SER A 225 19.57 -10.23 -14.76
CA SER A 225 19.46 -10.91 -13.47
C SER A 225 20.20 -10.16 -12.37
N LYS A 226 21.43 -9.70 -12.67
CA LYS A 226 22.19 -8.82 -11.76
C LYS A 226 21.45 -7.51 -11.50
N LEU A 227 20.88 -6.91 -12.54
CA LEU A 227 20.13 -5.66 -12.43
C LEU A 227 18.88 -5.79 -11.56
N ARG A 228 18.06 -6.85 -11.73
CA ARG A 228 16.90 -7.12 -10.85
C ARG A 228 17.31 -7.29 -9.39
N THR A 229 18.38 -8.05 -9.15
CA THR A 229 18.89 -8.31 -7.81
C THR A 229 19.33 -7.01 -7.13
N ALA A 230 20.11 -6.18 -7.83
CA ALA A 230 20.58 -4.89 -7.32
C ALA A 230 19.41 -3.90 -7.14
N PHE A 231 18.45 -3.86 -8.07
CA PHE A 231 17.22 -3.08 -7.98
C PHE A 231 16.45 -3.40 -6.69
N CYS A 232 16.11 -4.67 -6.47
CA CYS A 232 15.36 -5.10 -5.30
C CYS A 232 16.07 -4.70 -4.01
N ARG A 233 17.39 -4.91 -3.94
CA ARG A 233 18.20 -4.59 -2.76
C ARG A 233 18.32 -3.09 -2.52
N THR A 234 18.56 -2.31 -3.57
CA THR A 234 18.70 -0.86 -3.51
C THR A 234 17.40 -0.24 -3.00
N VAL A 235 16.27 -0.50 -3.68
CA VAL A 235 14.98 0.08 -3.30
C VAL A 235 14.52 -0.37 -1.91
N LYS A 236 14.77 -1.63 -1.54
CA LYS A 236 14.49 -2.10 -0.17
C LYS A 236 15.29 -1.33 0.88
N SER A 237 16.55 -1.00 0.59
CA SER A 237 17.41 -0.29 1.53
C SER A 237 17.06 1.19 1.68
N THR A 238 16.63 1.85 0.60
CA THR A 238 16.29 3.28 0.57
C THR A 238 14.85 3.57 0.98
N ARG A 239 13.96 2.57 0.91
CA ARG A 239 12.51 2.70 1.21
C ARG A 239 12.09 1.73 2.32
N ARG A 240 12.84 1.75 3.42
CA ARG A 240 12.57 0.90 4.60
C ARG A 240 11.29 1.34 5.32
N ILE A 241 10.54 0.35 5.78
CA ILE A 241 9.44 0.55 6.71
C ILE A 241 10.00 0.85 8.10
N ASP A 242 9.39 1.82 8.78
CA ASP A 242 9.60 2.08 10.20
C ASP A 242 8.90 1.01 11.03
N LYS A 243 9.65 0.00 11.44
CA LYS A 243 9.12 -1.21 12.10
C LYS A 243 8.57 -0.93 13.48
N GLY A 244 9.19 0.01 14.21
CA GLY A 244 8.73 0.40 15.54
C GLY A 244 7.37 1.09 15.44
N TYR A 245 7.21 1.97 14.46
CA TYR A 245 5.93 2.61 14.19
C TYR A 245 4.87 1.60 13.71
N VAL A 246 5.15 0.84 12.65
CA VAL A 246 4.16 -0.11 12.08
C VAL A 246 3.79 -1.21 13.07
N GLY A 247 4.73 -1.69 13.88
CA GLY A 247 4.46 -2.68 14.93
C GLY A 247 3.57 -2.18 16.07
N GLY A 248 3.45 -0.85 16.25
CA GLY A 248 2.56 -0.23 17.23
C GLY A 248 1.14 0.05 16.70
N LEU A 249 0.91 -0.08 15.40
CA LEU A 249 -0.40 0.21 14.78
C LEU A 249 -1.33 -1.01 14.87
N PRO A 250 -2.65 -0.80 15.03
CA PRO A 250 -3.63 -1.87 14.87
C PRO A 250 -3.60 -2.40 13.43
N LYS A 251 -4.03 -3.65 13.24
CA LYS A 251 -4.05 -4.30 11.93
C LYS A 251 -4.81 -3.49 10.87
N SER A 252 -5.86 -2.78 11.27
CA SER A 252 -6.67 -1.92 10.38
C SER A 252 -5.89 -0.75 9.79
N LEU A 253 -4.70 -0.43 10.30
CA LEU A 253 -3.89 0.73 9.92
C LEU A 253 -2.51 0.38 9.33
N LEU A 254 -2.20 -0.90 9.10
CA LEU A 254 -0.88 -1.31 8.61
C LEU A 254 -0.50 -0.61 7.31
N VAL A 255 -1.41 -0.60 6.33
CA VAL A 255 -1.15 0.08 5.05
C VAL A 255 -1.08 1.58 5.20
N ALA A 256 -1.92 2.20 6.02
CA ALA A 256 -1.83 3.64 6.28
C ALA A 256 -0.46 4.01 6.89
N GLY A 257 0.05 3.18 7.79
CA GLY A 257 1.37 3.37 8.40
C GLY A 257 2.55 3.20 7.44
N ILE A 258 2.38 2.41 6.37
CA ILE A 258 3.40 2.18 5.34
C ILE A 258 3.33 3.23 4.23
N GLU A 259 2.11 3.54 3.76
CA GLU A 259 1.83 4.40 2.62
C GLU A 259 2.09 5.86 2.92
N TYR A 260 1.60 6.32 4.07
CA TYR A 260 1.63 7.74 4.39
C TYR A 260 2.95 8.10 5.04
N ARG A 261 3.65 9.02 4.37
CA ARG A 261 4.84 9.66 4.91
C ARG A 261 4.44 10.64 6.00
N VAL A 262 4.27 10.10 7.19
CA VAL A 262 4.02 10.86 8.41
C VAL A 262 5.37 11.23 9.04
N PRO A 263 5.63 12.52 9.37
CA PRO A 263 6.83 12.91 10.11
C PRO A 263 6.95 12.14 11.43
N SER A 264 8.19 11.95 11.93
CA SER A 264 8.42 11.15 13.14
C SER A 264 7.64 11.63 14.37
N SER A 265 7.46 12.94 14.54
CA SER A 265 6.63 13.52 15.60
C SER A 265 5.16 13.10 15.49
N SER A 266 4.58 13.23 14.30
CA SER A 266 3.19 12.87 14.03
C SER A 266 2.94 11.36 14.15
N LYS A 267 3.94 10.51 13.90
CA LYS A 267 3.84 9.06 14.17
C LYS A 267 3.65 8.74 15.65
N ILE A 268 4.43 9.39 16.51
CA ILE A 268 4.34 9.24 17.97
C ILE A 268 2.97 9.74 18.44
N GLN A 269 2.56 10.92 17.98
CA GLN A 269 1.26 11.51 18.33
C GLN A 269 0.11 10.62 17.89
N LEU A 270 0.16 10.04 16.68
CA LEU A 270 -0.88 9.11 16.23
C LEU A 270 -1.02 7.91 17.17
N LEU A 271 0.10 7.28 17.55
CA LEU A 271 0.09 6.13 18.47
C LEU A 271 -0.45 6.50 19.86
N GLN A 272 -0.12 7.70 20.36
CA GLN A 272 -0.66 8.20 21.62
C GLN A 272 -2.17 8.49 21.51
N ASN A 273 -2.57 9.20 20.45
CA ASN A 273 -3.96 9.60 20.24
C ASN A 273 -4.87 8.39 20.03
N MET A 274 -4.38 7.30 19.44
CA MET A 274 -5.13 6.04 19.35
C MET A 274 -5.62 5.51 20.71
N LYS A 275 -4.91 5.82 21.80
CA LYS A 275 -5.25 5.40 23.16
C LYS A 275 -6.10 6.41 23.93
N ILE A 276 -6.53 7.51 23.30
CA ILE A 276 -7.49 8.44 23.90
C ILE A 276 -8.86 7.77 23.95
N HIS A 277 -9.51 7.86 25.11
CA HIS A 277 -10.81 7.25 25.36
C HIS A 277 -11.92 8.30 25.40
N PHE A 278 -13.09 7.92 24.90
CA PHE A 278 -14.33 8.70 24.89
C PHE A 278 -15.46 7.89 25.52
N ARG A 279 -16.51 8.58 25.98
CA ARG A 279 -17.75 7.97 26.48
C ARG A 279 -18.88 8.19 25.50
N LYS A 280 -19.74 7.18 25.31
CA LYS A 280 -20.92 7.29 24.43
C LYS A 280 -21.83 8.48 24.79
N GLU A 281 -22.05 8.71 26.08
CA GLU A 281 -22.89 9.79 26.61
C GLU A 281 -22.46 11.19 26.13
N ALA A 282 -21.15 11.42 25.98
CA ALA A 282 -20.58 12.69 25.53
C ALA A 282 -20.80 12.94 24.03
N LEU A 283 -20.93 11.88 23.23
CA LEU A 283 -21.25 11.98 21.79
C LEU A 283 -22.74 12.29 21.56
N CYS A 284 -23.62 11.70 22.37
CA CYS A 284 -25.06 11.92 22.26
C CYS A 284 -25.46 13.36 22.63
N THR A 285 -24.77 13.97 23.61
CA THR A 285 -25.03 15.35 24.06
C THR A 285 -24.60 16.41 23.04
N THR A 286 -23.52 16.17 22.29
CA THR A 286 -23.10 17.06 21.18
C THR A 286 -24.04 17.01 19.98
N GLN A 287 -24.71 15.87 19.75
CA GLN A 287 -25.75 15.78 18.72
C GLN A 287 -27.06 16.47 19.12
N PHE A 288 -27.48 16.33 20.38
CA PHE A 288 -28.68 17.02 20.89
C PHE A 288 -28.55 18.55 20.87
N SER A 289 -27.36 19.08 21.16
CA SER A 289 -27.10 20.53 21.12
C SER A 289 -26.99 21.09 19.68
N ARG A 290 -26.60 20.29 18.68
CA ARG A 290 -26.65 20.70 17.26
C ARG A 290 -28.05 20.61 16.64
N LEU A 291 -28.91 19.71 17.11
CA LEU A 291 -30.30 19.58 16.62
C LEU A 291 -31.26 20.64 17.21
N ASN A 292 -30.95 21.16 18.41
CA ASN A 292 -31.73 22.23 19.04
C ASN A 292 -31.24 23.65 18.70
N GLY A 293 -30.29 23.78 17.76
CA GLY A 293 -29.68 25.04 17.32
C GLY A 293 -30.27 25.65 16.05
N THR A 294 -31.45 25.22 15.62
CA THR A 294 -32.24 25.90 14.58
C THR A 294 -33.64 26.18 15.14
N SER A 295 -33.80 27.37 15.69
CA SER A 295 -35.09 28.03 15.93
C SER A 295 -34.93 29.49 15.55
#